data_AF-A0A2M7IYC1-F1
#
_entry.id   AF-A0A2M7IYC1-F1
#
_cell.length_a   1.000
_cell.length_b   1.000
_cell.length_c   1.000
_cell.angle_alpha   90.00
_cell.angle_beta   90.00
_cell.angle_gamma   90.00
#
_symmetry.space_group_name_H-M   'P 1'
#
loop_
_entity.id
_entity.type
_entity.pdbx_description
1 polymer ?
#
loop_
_entity_poly.entity_id
_entity_poly.type
_entity_poly.pdbx_seq_one_letter_code
_entity_poly.pdbx_strand_id
1 'polypeptide(L)'
;MEKEIKIALGSTSQHKIEAVKQACQQLGLLASVVGVKAASDQNEQPVGLNETYQGAFSRAQGAKAQSPEAVAIGIESGIFITENSENPLTIDLAIIVVLTLDNRRIVATTPGVVFPEDCLAIAKERGFATTTAGSVVAEKLGGDPTDPHSTLTNGAVSRNQTLVAGLVIALAQL
;
A
#
# COMPACT_ATOMS: atom_id res chain seq x y z
N MET A 1 -24.20 3.65 -22.28
CA MET A 1 -22.72 3.66 -22.28
C MET A 1 -22.30 3.67 -20.83
N GLU A 2 -21.48 2.72 -20.40
CA GLU A 2 -20.90 2.76 -19.05
C GLU A 2 -20.05 4.03 -18.92
N LYS A 3 -20.24 4.76 -17.83
CA LYS A 3 -19.51 6.00 -17.57
C LYS A 3 -18.11 5.63 -17.10
N GLU A 4 -17.09 6.11 -17.80
CA GLU A 4 -15.70 5.94 -17.40
C GLU A 4 -15.45 6.55 -16.00
N ILE A 5 -14.79 5.77 -15.13
CA ILE A 5 -14.39 6.21 -13.80
C ILE A 5 -13.00 6.85 -13.89
N LYS A 6 -12.88 8.11 -13.46
CA LYS A 6 -11.58 8.77 -13.31
C LYS A 6 -11.00 8.46 -11.93
N ILE A 7 -9.79 7.90 -11.90
CA ILE A 7 -9.07 7.55 -10.68
C ILE A 7 -7.77 8.35 -10.59
N ALA A 8 -7.58 9.06 -9.47
CA ALA A 8 -6.34 9.74 -9.12
C ALA A 8 -5.65 8.99 -7.97
N LEU A 9 -4.44 8.50 -8.20
CA LEU A 9 -3.63 7.81 -7.20
C LEU A 9 -2.61 8.78 -6.61
N GLY A 10 -2.56 8.91 -5.28
CA GLY A 10 -1.58 9.71 -4.53
C GLY A 10 -0.17 9.10 -4.51
N SER A 11 0.31 8.63 -5.67
CA SER A 11 1.65 8.12 -5.89
C SER A 11 2.00 8.18 -7.38
N THR A 12 3.28 8.42 -7.68
CA THR A 12 3.84 8.31 -9.04
C THR A 12 4.52 6.97 -9.30
N SER A 13 4.43 6.03 -8.34
CA SER A 13 4.97 4.68 -8.48
C SER A 13 4.27 3.93 -9.61
N GLN A 14 5.04 3.48 -10.61
CA GLN A 14 4.51 2.71 -11.73
C GLN A 14 3.88 1.38 -11.27
N HIS A 15 4.48 0.68 -10.30
CA HIS A 15 3.91 -0.57 -9.79
C HIS A 15 2.56 -0.35 -9.08
N LYS A 16 2.37 0.79 -8.37
CA LYS A 16 1.08 1.09 -7.73
C LYS A 16 0.03 1.50 -8.77
N ILE A 17 0.40 2.30 -9.76
CA ILE A 17 -0.50 2.69 -10.86
C ILE A 17 -0.98 1.44 -11.60
N GLU A 18 -0.06 0.53 -11.92
CA GLU A 18 -0.36 -0.71 -12.62
C GLU A 18 -1.27 -1.63 -11.79
N ALA A 19 -1.02 -1.76 -10.49
CA ALA A 19 -1.90 -2.53 -9.59
C ALA A 19 -3.35 -1.99 -9.58
N VAL A 20 -3.54 -0.66 -9.62
CA VAL A 20 -4.89 -0.06 -9.71
C VAL A 20 -5.55 -0.40 -11.05
N LYS A 21 -4.81 -0.32 -12.16
CA LYS A 21 -5.33 -0.70 -13.49
C LYS A 21 -5.74 -2.17 -13.54
N GLN A 22 -4.90 -3.06 -13.03
CA GLN A 22 -5.17 -4.49 -12.97
C GLN A 22 -6.40 -4.80 -12.12
N ALA A 23 -6.55 -4.15 -10.96
CA ALA A 23 -7.74 -4.30 -10.13
C ALA A 23 -9.01 -3.80 -10.84
N CYS A 24 -8.96 -2.67 -11.54
CA CYS A 24 -10.09 -2.19 -12.36
C CYS A 24 -10.44 -3.19 -13.46
N GLN A 25 -9.43 -3.72 -14.18
CA GLN A 25 -9.63 -4.71 -15.23
C GLN A 25 -10.27 -6.00 -14.68
N GLN A 26 -9.81 -6.49 -13.53
CA GLN A 26 -10.36 -7.70 -12.89
C GLN A 26 -11.82 -7.53 -12.49
N LEU A 27 -12.23 -6.32 -12.11
CA LEU A 27 -13.61 -5.99 -11.76
C LEU A 27 -14.48 -5.62 -12.98
N GLY A 28 -13.90 -5.56 -14.20
CA GLY A 28 -14.59 -5.09 -15.39
C GLY A 28 -14.92 -3.58 -15.37
N LEU A 29 -14.21 -2.79 -14.56
CA LEU A 29 -14.41 -1.35 -14.46
C LEU A 29 -13.72 -0.62 -15.62
N LEU A 30 -14.48 0.15 -16.39
CA LEU A 30 -13.93 1.11 -17.35
C LEU A 30 -13.37 2.32 -16.60
N ALA A 31 -12.05 2.37 -16.41
CA ALA A 31 -11.40 3.43 -15.64
C ALA A 31 -10.11 3.97 -16.28
N SER A 32 -9.87 5.27 -16.12
CA SER A 32 -8.56 5.89 -16.35
C SER A 32 -7.87 6.20 -15.03
N VAL A 33 -6.58 5.85 -14.96
CA VAL A 33 -5.78 5.99 -13.74
C VAL A 33 -4.64 6.96 -14.00
N VAL A 34 -4.56 8.03 -13.20
CA VAL A 34 -3.44 8.98 -13.18
C VAL A 34 -2.75 8.97 -11.83
N GLY A 35 -1.42 8.87 -11.82
CA GLY A 35 -0.61 9.04 -10.63
C GLY A 35 -0.27 10.50 -10.41
N VAL A 36 -0.48 11.00 -9.20
CA VAL A 36 -0.11 12.35 -8.78
C VAL A 36 0.86 12.29 -7.61
N LYS A 37 1.76 13.28 -7.52
CA LYS A 37 2.69 13.38 -6.41
C LYS A 37 1.92 13.82 -5.16
N ALA A 38 1.96 13.02 -4.11
CA ALA A 38 1.40 13.35 -2.80
C ALA A 38 2.36 12.87 -1.70
N ALA A 39 2.66 13.75 -0.74
CA ALA A 39 3.46 13.40 0.43
C ALA A 39 2.59 12.64 1.45
N SER A 40 3.21 11.74 2.23
CA SER A 40 2.57 11.11 3.39
C SER A 40 2.88 11.82 4.71
N ASP A 41 3.93 12.67 4.73
CA ASP A 41 4.51 13.30 5.93
C ASP A 41 4.86 12.30 7.06
N GLN A 42 5.02 11.00 6.71
CA GLN A 42 5.39 9.92 7.63
C GLN A 42 6.84 9.47 7.42
N ASN A 43 7.34 8.65 8.36
CA ASN A 43 8.60 7.93 8.19
C ASN A 43 8.58 7.03 6.95
N GLU A 44 9.75 6.65 6.45
CA GLU A 44 9.84 5.68 5.34
C GLU A 44 9.27 4.30 5.73
N GLN A 45 9.37 3.92 7.00
CA GLN A 45 8.75 2.71 7.54
C GLN A 45 7.67 3.06 8.58
N PRO A 46 6.40 3.21 8.17
CA PRO A 46 5.28 3.36 9.09
C PRO A 46 5.12 2.14 10.01
N VAL A 47 4.78 2.40 11.28
CA VAL A 47 4.56 1.36 12.30
C VAL A 47 3.13 1.45 12.85
N GLY A 48 2.42 0.35 12.74
CA GLY A 48 1.07 0.19 13.25
C GLY A 48 0.00 0.87 12.41
N LEU A 49 -1.24 0.69 12.86
CA LEU A 49 -2.43 1.07 12.09
C LEU A 49 -2.57 2.58 11.91
N ASN A 50 -2.32 3.36 12.96
CA ASN A 50 -2.57 4.79 12.94
C ASN A 50 -1.65 5.51 11.94
N GLU A 51 -0.33 5.34 12.06
CA GLU A 51 0.65 5.98 11.18
C GLU A 51 0.42 5.58 9.71
N THR A 52 0.26 4.28 9.45
CA THR A 52 0.03 3.75 8.10
C THR A 52 -1.28 4.27 7.50
N TYR A 53 -2.36 4.35 8.30
CA TYR A 53 -3.65 4.87 7.83
C TYR A 53 -3.55 6.38 7.53
N GLN A 54 -2.90 7.16 8.40
CA GLN A 54 -2.73 8.59 8.15
C GLN A 54 -1.90 8.83 6.89
N GLY A 55 -0.83 8.08 6.66
CA GLY A 55 -0.05 8.17 5.43
C GLY A 55 -0.89 7.88 4.18
N ALA A 56 -1.68 6.80 4.19
CA ALA A 56 -2.58 6.46 3.08
C ALA A 56 -3.66 7.53 2.89
N PHE A 57 -4.26 8.03 3.96
CA PHE A 57 -5.31 9.05 3.91
C PHE A 57 -4.78 10.40 3.41
N SER A 58 -3.61 10.86 3.87
CA SER A 58 -2.94 12.07 3.39
C SER A 58 -2.65 12.00 1.89
N ARG A 59 -2.17 10.85 1.40
CA ARG A 59 -1.99 10.62 -0.05
C ARG A 59 -3.29 10.71 -0.82
N ALA A 60 -4.36 10.08 -0.31
CA ALA A 60 -5.67 10.13 -0.95
C ALA A 60 -6.24 11.57 -0.98
N GLN A 61 -6.08 12.33 0.09
CA GLN A 61 -6.47 13.75 0.14
C GLN A 61 -5.65 14.59 -0.85
N GLY A 62 -4.33 14.39 -0.91
CA GLY A 62 -3.46 15.07 -1.87
C GLY A 62 -3.86 14.78 -3.32
N ALA A 63 -4.30 13.55 -3.61
CA ALA A 63 -4.84 13.19 -4.91
C ALA A 63 -6.20 13.84 -5.19
N LYS A 64 -7.11 13.86 -4.20
CA LYS A 64 -8.41 14.52 -4.31
C LYS A 64 -8.28 16.02 -4.57
N ALA A 65 -7.35 16.69 -3.90
CA ALA A 65 -7.10 18.12 -4.08
C ALA A 65 -6.62 18.45 -5.50
N GLN A 66 -5.78 17.60 -6.09
CA GLN A 66 -5.27 17.78 -7.46
C GLN A 66 -6.26 17.31 -8.54
N SER A 67 -7.22 16.46 -8.20
CA SER A 67 -8.23 15.93 -9.12
C SER A 67 -9.60 15.81 -8.44
N PRO A 68 -10.31 16.94 -8.21
CA PRO A 68 -11.57 16.94 -7.46
C PRO A 68 -12.68 16.11 -8.10
N GLU A 69 -12.66 15.97 -9.42
CA GLU A 69 -13.60 15.21 -10.25
C GLU A 69 -13.28 13.70 -10.30
N ALA A 70 -12.23 13.23 -9.61
CA ALA A 70 -11.82 11.83 -9.60
C ALA A 70 -12.15 11.14 -8.26
N VAL A 71 -12.26 9.82 -8.32
CA VAL A 71 -12.08 8.93 -7.16
C VAL A 71 -10.60 9.00 -6.78
N ALA A 72 -10.30 9.31 -5.52
CA ALA A 72 -8.92 9.47 -5.08
C ALA A 72 -8.46 8.28 -4.24
N ILE A 73 -7.27 7.75 -4.52
CA ILE A 73 -6.71 6.58 -3.84
C ILE A 73 -5.38 6.95 -3.18
N GLY A 74 -5.18 6.51 -1.95
CA GLY A 74 -3.88 6.51 -1.28
C GLY A 74 -3.53 5.11 -0.80
N ILE A 75 -2.25 4.75 -0.90
CA ILE A 75 -1.74 3.42 -0.54
C ILE A 75 -0.45 3.61 0.25
N GLU A 76 -0.42 3.14 1.49
CA GLU A 76 0.77 3.17 2.35
C GLU A 76 1.05 1.79 2.94
N SER A 77 2.30 1.34 2.82
CA SER A 77 2.80 0.12 3.46
C SER A 77 3.19 0.43 4.90
N GLY A 78 3.03 -0.53 5.79
CA GLY A 78 3.52 -0.44 7.17
C GLY A 78 3.70 -1.81 7.80
N ILE A 79 4.33 -1.83 8.96
CA ILE A 79 4.53 -3.04 9.76
C ILE A 79 3.61 -3.06 10.97
N PHE A 80 3.07 -4.23 11.30
CA PHE A 80 2.04 -4.42 12.32
C PHE A 80 2.46 -5.54 13.26
N ILE A 81 2.55 -5.23 14.55
CA ILE A 81 3.00 -6.17 15.56
C ILE A 81 1.78 -6.81 16.21
N THR A 82 1.76 -8.14 16.35
CA THR A 82 0.73 -8.84 17.14
C THR A 82 1.00 -8.65 18.63
N GLU A 83 0.67 -7.46 19.14
CA GLU A 83 0.83 -7.09 20.54
C GLU A 83 0.11 -8.08 21.47
N ASN A 84 0.62 -8.22 22.70
CA ASN A 84 0.04 -9.06 23.75
C ASN A 84 -0.05 -10.56 23.43
N SER A 85 0.75 -11.04 22.48
CA SER A 85 0.98 -12.49 22.26
C SER A 85 2.28 -12.93 22.94
N GLU A 86 2.35 -14.20 23.35
CA GLU A 86 3.58 -14.77 23.93
C GLU A 86 4.76 -14.75 22.94
N ASN A 87 4.46 -14.79 21.64
CA ASN A 87 5.43 -14.72 20.55
C ASN A 87 4.94 -13.69 19.52
N PRO A 88 5.26 -12.38 19.70
CA PRO A 88 4.83 -11.35 18.77
C PRO A 88 5.43 -11.60 17.39
N LEU A 89 4.59 -11.41 16.37
CA LEU A 89 4.96 -11.45 14.98
C LEU A 89 4.74 -10.07 14.39
N THR A 90 5.66 -9.65 13.53
CA THR A 90 5.52 -8.45 12.74
C THR A 90 5.08 -8.80 11.32
N ILE A 91 3.99 -8.19 10.88
CA ILE A 91 3.36 -8.42 9.58
C ILE A 91 3.48 -7.14 8.74
N ASP A 92 4.03 -7.24 7.54
CA ASP A 92 3.93 -6.18 6.52
C ASP A 92 2.60 -6.29 5.77
N LEU A 93 1.90 -5.17 5.65
CA LEU A 93 0.77 -5.00 4.73
C LEU A 93 0.63 -3.53 4.33
N ALA A 94 -0.15 -3.25 3.28
CA ALA A 94 -0.57 -1.89 2.96
C ALA A 94 -2.01 -1.61 3.35
N ILE A 95 -2.25 -0.36 3.76
CA ILE A 95 -3.59 0.22 3.87
C ILE A 95 -3.89 0.99 2.59
N ILE A 96 -5.08 0.77 2.07
CA ILE A 96 -5.64 1.46 0.90
C ILE A 96 -6.80 2.31 1.39
N VAL A 97 -6.75 3.60 1.10
CA VAL A 97 -7.85 4.54 1.37
C VAL A 97 -8.39 5.06 0.05
N VAL A 98 -9.70 4.96 -0.14
CA VAL A 98 -10.40 5.47 -1.32
C VAL A 98 -11.40 6.55 -0.89
N LEU A 99 -11.30 7.73 -1.50
CA LEU A 99 -12.23 8.84 -1.33
C LEU A 99 -13.09 8.95 -2.59
N THR A 100 -14.37 8.70 -2.43
CA THR A 100 -15.33 8.65 -3.54
C THR A 100 -15.86 10.04 -3.89
N LEU A 101 -16.58 10.15 -5.01
CA LEU A 101 -17.24 11.40 -5.42
C LEU A 101 -18.42 11.79 -4.51
N ASP A 102 -19.07 10.81 -3.90
CA ASP A 102 -20.18 10.98 -2.96
C ASP A 102 -19.70 11.08 -1.49
N ASN A 103 -18.43 11.45 -1.27
CA ASN A 103 -17.81 11.69 0.03
C ASN A 103 -17.76 10.48 0.98
N ARG A 104 -17.87 9.25 0.45
CA ARG A 104 -17.56 8.03 1.21
C ARG A 104 -16.05 7.86 1.34
N ARG A 105 -15.65 7.24 2.45
CA ARG A 105 -14.29 6.80 2.71
C ARG A 105 -14.29 5.28 2.83
N ILE A 106 -13.72 4.61 1.84
CA ILE A 106 -13.54 3.17 1.84
C ILE A 106 -12.10 2.88 2.29
N VAL A 107 -11.94 1.89 3.15
CA VAL A 107 -10.62 1.45 3.63
C VAL A 107 -10.52 -0.06 3.47
N ALA A 108 -9.42 -0.53 2.90
CA ALA A 108 -9.08 -1.94 2.80
C ALA A 108 -7.61 -2.14 3.12
N THR A 109 -7.21 -3.39 3.34
CA THR A 109 -5.81 -3.78 3.49
C THR A 109 -5.41 -4.77 2.40
N THR A 110 -4.12 -4.85 2.10
CA THR A 110 -3.58 -5.99 1.37
C THR A 110 -3.54 -7.23 2.28
N PRO A 111 -3.43 -8.44 1.71
CA PRO A 111 -2.92 -9.59 2.45
C PRO A 111 -1.56 -9.25 3.10
N GLY A 112 -1.34 -9.76 4.31
CA GLY A 112 -0.11 -9.53 5.06
C GLY A 112 0.91 -10.66 4.93
N VAL A 113 2.19 -10.32 5.08
CA VAL A 113 3.30 -11.28 5.11
C VAL A 113 4.12 -11.07 6.38
N VAL A 114 4.43 -12.14 7.10
CA VAL A 114 5.29 -12.08 8.30
C VAL A 114 6.71 -11.74 7.86
N PHE A 115 7.31 -10.76 8.52
CA PHE A 115 8.69 -10.37 8.28
C PHE A 115 9.64 -11.02 9.29
N PRO A 116 10.89 -11.34 8.88
CA PRO A 116 11.89 -11.85 9.81
C PRO A 116 12.25 -10.81 10.88
N GLU A 117 12.12 -11.19 12.16
CA GLU A 117 12.36 -10.30 13.31
C GLU A 117 13.81 -9.77 13.39
N ASP A 118 14.77 -10.53 12.87
CA ASP A 118 16.17 -10.10 12.79
C ASP A 118 16.36 -8.96 11.76
N CYS A 119 15.64 -8.97 10.65
CA CYS A 119 15.64 -7.89 9.67
C CYS A 119 14.99 -6.62 10.24
N LEU A 120 13.91 -6.79 11.01
CA LEU A 120 13.20 -5.71 11.69
C LEU A 120 14.05 -5.05 12.78
N ALA A 121 14.76 -5.85 13.57
CA ALA A 121 15.69 -5.35 14.58
C ALA A 121 16.77 -4.45 13.95
N ILE A 122 17.36 -4.89 12.83
CA ILE A 122 18.37 -4.13 12.09
C ILE A 122 17.76 -2.85 11.50
N ALA A 123 16.58 -2.93 10.87
CA ALA A 123 15.91 -1.75 10.33
C ALA A 123 15.59 -0.71 11.42
N LYS A 124 15.16 -1.19 12.60
CA LYS A 124 14.89 -0.35 13.77
C LYS A 124 16.16 0.30 14.32
N GLU A 125 17.27 -0.44 14.41
CA GLU A 125 18.58 0.06 14.86
C GLU A 125 19.11 1.15 13.92
N ARG A 126 18.96 0.95 12.60
CA ARG A 126 19.35 1.93 11.57
C ARG A 126 18.41 3.14 11.48
N GLY A 127 17.20 2.99 12.02
CA GLY A 127 16.19 4.04 12.10
C GLY A 127 15.16 3.98 10.95
N PHE A 128 13.88 3.93 11.33
CA PHE A 128 12.75 3.88 10.40
C PHE A 128 12.51 5.15 9.59
N ALA A 129 13.20 6.24 9.91
CA ALA A 129 13.14 7.47 9.13
C ALA A 129 13.73 7.29 7.71
N THR A 130 14.71 6.38 7.55
CA THR A 130 15.46 6.19 6.28
C THR A 130 15.66 4.73 5.90
N THR A 131 15.22 3.80 6.75
CA THR A 131 15.43 2.36 6.55
C THR A 131 14.10 1.63 6.70
N THR A 132 13.75 0.83 5.70
CA THR A 132 12.57 -0.03 5.73
C THR A 132 12.97 -1.46 6.06
N ALA A 133 12.02 -2.23 6.61
CA ALA A 133 12.25 -3.64 6.84
C ALA A 133 12.46 -4.39 5.51
N GLY A 134 11.79 -3.94 4.43
CA GLY A 134 11.95 -4.49 3.09
C GLY A 134 13.35 -4.29 2.51
N SER A 135 13.99 -3.14 2.76
CA SER A 135 15.37 -2.90 2.31
C SER A 135 16.37 -3.80 3.03
N VAL A 136 16.17 -4.06 4.32
CA VAL A 136 17.00 -4.99 5.09
C VAL A 136 16.78 -6.45 4.65
N VAL A 137 15.53 -6.83 4.36
CA VAL A 137 15.23 -8.16 3.78
C VAL A 137 15.99 -8.37 2.47
N ALA A 138 15.95 -7.38 1.56
CA ALA A 138 16.68 -7.46 0.30
C ALA A 138 18.20 -7.50 0.48
N GLU A 139 18.74 -6.77 1.46
CA GLU A 139 20.17 -6.83 1.79
C GLU A 139 20.60 -8.22 2.30
N LYS A 140 19.82 -8.84 3.18
CA LYS A 140 20.19 -10.10 3.83
C LYS A 140 19.87 -11.34 3.00
N LEU A 141 18.73 -11.33 2.32
CA LEU A 141 18.19 -12.50 1.61
C LEU A 141 18.26 -12.35 0.09
N GLY A 142 18.62 -11.17 -0.41
CA GLY A 142 18.54 -10.83 -1.83
C GLY A 142 17.12 -10.45 -2.29
N GLY A 143 17.01 -10.05 -3.55
CA GLY A 143 15.75 -9.67 -4.19
C GLY A 143 15.50 -8.17 -4.23
N ASP A 144 14.26 -7.79 -4.54
CA ASP A 144 13.85 -6.40 -4.71
C ASP A 144 13.40 -5.80 -3.36
N PRO A 145 14.00 -4.69 -2.89
CA PRO A 145 13.60 -4.04 -1.64
C PRO A 145 12.15 -3.52 -1.64
N THR A 146 11.56 -3.34 -2.82
CA THR A 146 10.16 -2.93 -3.00
C THR A 146 9.20 -4.12 -3.15
N ASP A 147 9.73 -5.33 -3.34
CA ASP A 147 8.97 -6.59 -3.34
C ASP A 147 9.60 -7.67 -2.42
N PRO A 148 9.71 -7.39 -1.11
CA PRO A 148 10.13 -8.40 -0.15
C PRO A 148 9.13 -9.57 -0.04
N HIS A 149 7.91 -9.41 -0.55
CA HIS A 149 6.88 -10.46 -0.51
C HIS A 149 7.27 -11.61 -1.43
N SER A 150 7.77 -11.29 -2.63
CA SER A 150 8.29 -12.29 -3.55
C SER A 150 9.44 -13.06 -2.92
N THR A 151 10.42 -12.36 -2.32
CA THR A 151 11.53 -13.01 -1.60
C THR A 151 11.05 -13.94 -0.48
N LEU A 152 10.16 -13.45 0.39
CA LEU A 152 9.68 -14.19 1.56
C LEU A 152 8.73 -15.35 1.21
N THR A 153 8.16 -15.35 0.01
CA THR A 153 7.24 -16.40 -0.46
C THR A 153 7.84 -17.28 -1.56
N ASN A 154 9.16 -17.27 -1.74
CA ASN A 154 9.88 -18.03 -2.78
C ASN A 154 9.34 -17.75 -4.20
N GLY A 155 8.95 -16.51 -4.48
CA GLY A 155 8.42 -16.06 -5.75
C GLY A 155 6.96 -16.42 -6.02
N ALA A 156 6.26 -17.08 -5.07
CA ALA A 156 4.87 -17.49 -5.27
C ALA A 156 3.89 -16.31 -5.22
N VAL A 157 4.18 -15.30 -4.39
CA VAL A 157 3.35 -14.10 -4.22
C VAL A 157 4.21 -12.85 -4.26
N SER A 158 4.00 -12.03 -5.29
CA SER A 158 4.62 -10.70 -5.46
C SER A 158 3.85 -9.60 -4.72
N ARG A 159 4.52 -8.48 -4.49
CA ARG A 159 3.91 -7.25 -3.97
C ARG A 159 2.80 -6.73 -4.87
N ASN A 160 2.94 -6.87 -6.19
CA ASN A 160 1.89 -6.48 -7.11
C ASN A 160 0.61 -7.30 -6.88
N GLN A 161 0.72 -8.61 -6.69
CA GLN A 161 -0.44 -9.47 -6.42
C GLN A 161 -1.15 -9.11 -5.11
N THR A 162 -0.41 -8.78 -4.05
CA THR A 162 -1.03 -8.36 -2.79
C THR A 162 -1.71 -6.99 -2.90
N LEU A 163 -1.11 -6.06 -3.64
CA LEU A 163 -1.72 -4.76 -3.94
C LEU A 163 -3.02 -4.92 -4.75
N VAL A 164 -3.00 -5.71 -5.83
CA VAL A 164 -4.19 -5.98 -6.65
C VAL A 164 -5.31 -6.58 -5.79
N ALA A 165 -4.99 -7.57 -4.94
CA ALA A 165 -6.00 -8.18 -4.06
C ALA A 165 -6.68 -7.16 -3.12
N GLY A 166 -5.90 -6.30 -2.46
CA GLY A 166 -6.45 -5.24 -1.61
C GLY A 166 -7.25 -4.19 -2.40
N LEU A 167 -6.78 -3.84 -3.60
CA LEU A 167 -7.45 -2.88 -4.47
C LEU A 167 -8.75 -3.42 -5.04
N VAL A 168 -8.84 -4.70 -5.38
CA VAL A 168 -10.08 -5.35 -5.80
C VAL A 168 -11.13 -5.26 -4.69
N ILE A 169 -10.76 -5.52 -3.44
CA ILE A 169 -11.67 -5.38 -2.29
C ILE A 169 -12.13 -3.93 -2.11
N ALA A 170 -11.21 -2.96 -2.23
CA ALA A 170 -11.54 -1.54 -2.08
C ALA A 170 -12.44 -1.03 -3.21
N LEU A 171 -12.10 -1.34 -4.47
CA LEU A 171 -12.79 -0.84 -5.66
C LEU A 171 -14.13 -1.53 -5.91
N ALA A 172 -14.32 -2.77 -5.43
CA ALA A 172 -15.62 -3.43 -5.47
C ALA A 172 -16.70 -2.75 -4.60
N GLN A 173 -16.31 -1.78 -3.78
CA GLN A 173 -17.21 -0.98 -2.93
C GLN A 173 -17.57 0.39 -3.54
N LEU A 174 -17.07 0.72 -4.73
CA LEU A 174 -17.44 1.94 -5.47
C LEU A 174 -18.90 1.91 -5.90
#